data_AF-A0A4Y2AQK7-F1
#
_entry.id   AF-A0A4Y2AQK7-F1
#
_cell.length_a   1.000
_cell.length_b   1.000
_cell.length_c   1.000
_cell.angle_alpha   90.00
_cell.angle_beta   90.00
_cell.angle_gamma   90.00
#
_symmetry.space_group_name_H-M   'P 1'
#
loop_
_entity.id
_entity.type
_entity.pdbx_description
1 polymer ?
#
loop_
_entity_poly.entity_id
_entity_poly.type
_entity_poly.pdbx_seq_one_letter_code
_entity_poly.pdbx_strand_id
1 'polypeptide(L)'
;MFDKSTINWKKRQRGGQNVIGRLPVVSILDTERYYLRMLLLRKSGAISFDDILTVNGLRCITFQQACQEYGLLRGDQQWHDALNDAAQFQSPRQMRMLFAMICGFGEVEDVPDLWVQHQVSLCASLF
;
A
#
# COMPACT_ATOMS: atom_id res chain seq x y z
N MET A 1 25.34 0.80 22.14
CA MET A 1 24.83 1.28 23.45
C MET A 1 25.74 2.43 23.84
N PHE A 2 25.17 3.58 24.19
CA PHE A 2 25.99 4.75 24.53
C PHE A 2 26.64 4.53 25.91
N ASP A 3 27.95 4.64 25.97
CA ASP A 3 28.70 4.54 27.21
C ASP A 3 28.93 5.95 27.78
N LYS A 4 28.26 6.25 28.89
CA LYS A 4 28.35 7.56 29.55
C LYS A 4 29.72 7.80 30.19
N SER A 5 30.45 6.75 30.55
CA SER A 5 31.77 6.87 31.21
C SER A 5 32.88 7.25 30.22
N THR A 6 32.74 6.83 28.98
CA THR A 6 33.72 7.10 27.91
C THR A 6 33.20 8.08 26.87
N ILE A 7 31.95 8.57 27.01
CA ILE A 7 31.25 9.47 26.07
C ILE A 7 31.29 8.91 24.64
N ASN A 8 31.31 7.58 24.51
CA ASN A 8 31.50 6.92 23.23
C ASN A 8 30.35 5.95 22.93
N TRP A 9 30.02 5.86 21.65
CA TRP A 9 29.06 4.88 21.17
C TRP A 9 29.73 3.50 21.07
N LYS A 10 29.44 2.60 22.01
CA LYS A 10 29.89 1.21 21.91
C LYS A 10 29.03 0.43 20.90
N LYS A 11 29.69 -0.32 20.02
CA LYS A 11 29.03 -1.26 19.10
C LYS A 11 28.17 -2.23 19.92
N ARG A 12 26.90 -2.38 19.54
CA ARG A 12 25.92 -3.18 20.28
C ARG A 12 26.36 -4.65 20.22
N GLN A 13 26.64 -5.27 21.36
CA GLN A 13 26.91 -6.71 21.41
C GLN A 13 25.57 -7.44 21.30
N ARG A 14 25.37 -8.16 20.19
CA ARG A 14 24.19 -9.00 19.94
C ARG A 14 24.48 -10.37 20.58
N GLY A 15 23.67 -10.79 21.55
CA GLY A 15 23.70 -12.18 22.01
C GLY A 15 23.26 -13.08 20.86
N GLY A 16 24.19 -13.81 20.25
CA GLY A 16 23.95 -14.67 19.09
C GLY A 16 23.79 -13.92 17.76
N GLN A 17 24.35 -14.47 16.68
CA GLN A 17 24.22 -13.96 15.31
C GLN A 17 22.75 -13.72 14.85
N ASN A 18 21.75 -14.26 15.57
CA ASN A 18 20.37 -14.39 15.09
C ASN A 18 19.36 -13.42 15.73
N VAL A 19 19.79 -12.40 16.48
CA VAL A 19 18.84 -11.43 17.05
C VAL A 19 18.54 -10.31 16.06
N ILE A 20 17.42 -10.46 15.35
CA ILE A 20 16.74 -9.39 14.64
C ILE A 20 16.12 -8.46 15.70
N GLY A 21 16.41 -7.16 15.64
CA GLY A 21 15.89 -6.19 16.61
C GLY A 21 14.35 -6.21 16.68
N ARG A 22 13.78 -5.91 17.84
CA ARG A 22 12.32 -5.79 17.99
C ARG A 22 11.82 -4.57 17.22
N LEU A 23 10.82 -4.76 16.35
CA LEU A 23 10.10 -3.64 15.75
C LEU A 23 9.13 -3.03 16.78
N PRO A 24 9.12 -1.71 16.97
CA PRO A 24 8.18 -1.06 17.88
C PRO A 24 6.74 -1.29 17.39
N VAL A 25 5.80 -1.40 18.32
CA VAL A 25 4.36 -1.40 17.98
C VAL A 25 4.04 -0.07 17.31
N VAL A 26 3.42 -0.12 16.15
CA VAL A 26 3.02 1.06 15.37
C VAL A 26 1.51 1.07 15.26
N SER A 27 0.89 2.21 15.54
CA SER A 27 -0.54 2.42 15.32
C SER A 27 -0.85 2.46 13.83
N ILE A 28 -1.99 1.94 13.41
CA ILE A 28 -2.44 2.02 12.01
C ILE A 28 -2.70 3.48 11.60
N LEU A 29 -3.03 4.36 12.56
CA LEU A 29 -3.21 5.79 12.33
C LEU A 29 -1.90 6.53 12.00
N ASP A 30 -0.75 5.91 12.28
CA ASP A 30 0.56 6.40 11.89
C ASP A 30 0.98 5.73 10.58
N THR A 31 0.27 6.10 9.51
CA THR A 31 0.26 5.41 8.21
C THR A 31 1.66 5.15 7.67
N GLU A 32 2.52 6.17 7.56
CA GLU A 32 3.86 5.99 7.00
C GLU A 32 4.75 5.07 7.85
N ARG A 33 4.65 5.12 9.19
CA ARG A 33 5.40 4.17 10.04
C ARG A 33 4.82 2.77 9.96
N TYR A 34 3.51 2.64 9.78
CA TYR A 34 2.84 1.36 9.60
C TYR A 34 3.30 0.68 8.30
N TYR A 35 3.32 1.40 7.19
CA TYR A 35 3.81 0.88 5.91
C TYR A 35 5.32 0.62 5.92
N LEU A 36 6.13 1.47 6.56
CA LEU A 36 7.54 1.18 6.78
C LEU A 36 7.73 -0.14 7.55
N ARG A 37 6.92 -0.38 8.59
CA ARG A 37 6.94 -1.64 9.33
C ARG A 37 6.59 -2.83 8.45
N MET A 38 5.60 -2.72 7.56
CA MET A 38 5.26 -3.77 6.60
C MET A 38 6.44 -4.09 5.67
N LEU A 39 7.08 -3.06 5.10
CA LEU A 39 8.23 -3.24 4.21
C LEU A 39 9.42 -3.88 4.93
N LEU A 40 9.74 -3.45 6.15
CA LEU A 40 10.82 -4.03 6.95
C LEU A 40 10.61 -5.52 7.27
N LEU A 41 9.36 -5.97 7.32
CA LEU A 41 9.02 -7.39 7.56
C LEU A 41 9.15 -8.24 6.28
N ARG A 42 9.09 -7.64 5.09
CA ARG A 42 9.09 -8.37 3.81
C ARG A 42 10.37 -8.22 3.01
N LYS A 43 10.98 -7.04 3.03
CA LYS A 43 12.17 -6.70 2.25
C LYS A 43 13.44 -7.01 3.05
N SER A 44 14.16 -8.04 2.64
CA SER A 44 15.45 -8.41 3.23
C SER A 44 16.59 -7.58 2.63
N GLY A 45 17.65 -7.35 3.42
CA GLY A 45 18.91 -6.79 2.93
C GLY A 45 18.93 -5.28 2.65
N ALA A 46 17.83 -4.56 2.87
CA ALA A 46 17.83 -3.10 2.76
C ALA A 46 18.79 -2.47 3.79
N ILE A 47 19.67 -1.56 3.34
CA ILE A 47 20.65 -0.86 4.18
C ILE A 47 20.31 0.62 4.38
N SER A 48 19.36 1.16 3.63
CA SER A 48 18.88 2.53 3.73
C SER A 48 17.36 2.65 3.57
N PHE A 49 16.78 3.80 3.94
CA PHE A 49 15.38 4.09 3.61
C PHE A 49 15.15 4.22 2.10
N ASP A 50 16.16 4.68 1.37
CA ASP A 50 16.10 4.78 -0.09
C ASP A 50 15.97 3.39 -0.74
N ASP A 51 16.70 2.41 -0.21
CA ASP A 51 16.58 1.02 -0.63
C ASP A 51 15.19 0.48 -0.31
N ILE A 52 14.63 0.84 0.86
CA ILE A 52 13.28 0.41 1.26
C ILE A 52 12.24 0.96 0.29
N LEU A 53 12.36 2.24 -0.10
CA LEU A 53 11.47 2.90 -1.05
C LEU A 53 11.67 2.46 -2.51
N THR A 54 12.78 1.81 -2.84
CA THR A 54 13.07 1.36 -4.20
C THR A 54 12.52 -0.04 -4.44
N VAL A 55 11.48 -0.19 -5.26
CA VAL A 55 10.85 -1.47 -5.60
C VAL A 55 10.99 -1.70 -7.10
N ASN A 56 11.48 -2.88 -7.52
CA ASN A 56 11.70 -3.21 -8.94
C ASN A 56 12.52 -2.16 -9.72
N GLY A 57 13.45 -1.45 -9.05
CA GLY A 57 14.26 -0.38 -9.65
C GLY A 57 13.57 0.99 -9.72
N LEU A 58 12.32 1.10 -9.30
CA LEU A 58 11.58 2.36 -9.21
C LEU A 58 11.60 2.90 -7.78
N ARG A 59 12.02 4.15 -7.63
CA ARG A 59 12.07 4.84 -6.33
C ARG A 59 10.74 5.50 -6.03
N CYS A 60 10.02 4.99 -5.02
CA CYS A 60 8.76 5.55 -4.55
C CYS A 60 8.96 6.79 -3.68
N ILE A 61 7.90 7.60 -3.54
CA ILE A 61 7.91 8.82 -2.72
C ILE A 61 7.57 8.49 -1.25
N THR A 62 6.62 7.58 -1.04
CA THR A 62 6.10 7.21 0.29
C THR A 62 6.24 5.71 0.55
N PHE A 63 6.24 5.31 1.83
CA PHE A 63 6.26 3.89 2.18
C PHE A 63 4.94 3.20 1.79
N GLN A 64 3.82 3.91 1.80
CA GLN A 64 2.56 3.40 1.25
C GLN A 64 2.71 3.02 -0.22
N GLN A 65 3.24 3.93 -1.05
CA GLN A 65 3.43 3.67 -2.47
C GLN A 65 4.39 2.51 -2.70
N ALA A 66 5.48 2.43 -1.92
CA ALA A 66 6.38 1.28 -1.97
C ALA A 66 5.67 -0.04 -1.59
N CYS A 67 4.76 -0.04 -0.61
CA CYS A 67 3.94 -1.22 -0.32
C CYS A 67 3.01 -1.60 -1.48
N GLN A 68 2.44 -0.62 -2.19
CA GLN A 68 1.60 -0.85 -3.37
C GLN A 68 2.42 -1.50 -4.50
N GLU A 69 3.56 -0.92 -4.86
CA GLU A 69 4.48 -1.45 -5.88
C GLU A 69 5.05 -2.83 -5.53
N TYR A 70 5.23 -3.10 -4.22
CA TYR A 70 5.68 -4.41 -3.75
C TYR A 70 4.55 -5.46 -3.74
N GLY A 71 3.31 -5.07 -4.03
CA GLY A 71 2.13 -5.94 -4.02
C GLY A 71 1.68 -6.35 -2.61
N LEU A 72 1.95 -5.51 -1.60
CA LEU A 72 1.57 -5.77 -0.20
C LEU A 72 0.19 -5.22 0.16
N LEU A 73 -0.29 -4.22 -0.57
CA LEU A 73 -1.64 -3.66 -0.39
C LEU A 73 -2.57 -4.28 -1.43
N ARG A 74 -3.83 -4.52 -1.02
CA ARG A 74 -4.89 -4.80 -1.99
C ARG A 74 -5.29 -3.46 -2.57
N GLY A 75 -4.85 -3.18 -3.79
CA GLY A 75 -5.34 -2.01 -4.51
C GLY A 75 -6.76 -2.23 -5.03
N ASP A 76 -7.33 -1.18 -5.60
CA ASP A 76 -8.68 -1.20 -6.17
C ASP A 76 -8.78 -1.92 -7.52
N GLN A 77 -7.69 -2.52 -8.01
CA GLN A 77 -7.61 -3.14 -9.34
C GLN A 77 -8.76 -4.13 -9.61
N GLN A 78 -9.11 -4.95 -8.63
CA GLN A 78 -10.23 -5.89 -8.73
C GLN A 78 -11.58 -5.20 -9.03
N TRP A 79 -11.75 -3.96 -8.56
CA TRP A 79 -12.93 -3.14 -8.81
C TRP A 79 -12.88 -2.50 -10.19
N HIS A 80 -11.71 -2.05 -10.64
CA HIS A 80 -11.53 -1.58 -12.02
C HIS A 80 -11.79 -2.71 -13.03
N ASP A 81 -11.25 -3.90 -12.79
CA ASP A 81 -11.45 -5.07 -13.65
C ASP A 81 -12.94 -5.45 -13.71
N ALA A 82 -13.61 -5.52 -12.57
CA ALA A 82 -15.05 -5.83 -12.50
C ALA A 82 -15.91 -4.80 -13.26
N LEU A 83 -15.59 -3.50 -13.15
CA LEU A 83 -16.31 -2.44 -13.87
C LEU A 83 -16.02 -2.48 -15.38
N ASN A 84 -14.78 -2.75 -15.79
CA ASN A 84 -14.40 -2.90 -17.19
C ASN A 84 -15.09 -4.10 -17.87
N ASP A 85 -15.12 -5.24 -17.20
CA ASP A 85 -15.80 -6.44 -17.72
C ASP A 85 -17.31 -6.20 -17.86
N ALA A 86 -17.91 -5.60 -16.84
CA ALA A 86 -19.34 -5.34 -16.87
C ALA A 86 -19.72 -4.22 -17.85
N ALA A 87 -18.85 -3.25 -18.15
CA ALA A 87 -19.09 -2.23 -19.18
C ALA A 87 -19.26 -2.82 -20.59
N GLN A 88 -18.73 -4.02 -20.86
CA GLN A 88 -18.86 -4.67 -22.18
C GLN A 88 -20.24 -5.29 -22.42
N PHE A 89 -20.95 -5.68 -21.36
CA PHE A 89 -22.17 -6.51 -21.48
C PHE A 89 -23.37 -6.01 -20.68
N GLN A 90 -23.19 -5.08 -19.74
CA GLN A 90 -24.24 -4.64 -18.83
C GLN A 90 -24.87 -3.32 -19.27
N SER A 91 -26.16 -3.14 -18.94
CA SER A 91 -26.84 -1.86 -19.14
C SER A 91 -26.30 -0.77 -18.20
N PRO A 92 -26.45 0.53 -18.55
CA PRO A 92 -26.05 1.64 -17.67
C PRO A 92 -26.66 1.57 -16.26
N ARG A 93 -27.89 1.03 -16.14
CA ARG A 93 -28.54 0.82 -14.84
C ARG A 93 -27.80 -0.23 -14.01
N GLN A 94 -27.43 -1.36 -14.60
CA GLN A 94 -26.67 -2.43 -13.94
C GLN A 94 -25.27 -1.96 -13.58
N MET A 95 -24.62 -1.18 -14.44
CA MET A 95 -23.34 -0.51 -14.16
C MET A 95 -23.42 0.35 -12.89
N ARG A 96 -24.42 1.22 -12.78
CA ARG A 96 -24.61 2.07 -11.59
C ARG A 96 -24.86 1.26 -10.31
N MET A 97 -25.61 0.16 -10.41
CA MET A 97 -25.84 -0.74 -9.27
C MET A 97 -24.55 -1.43 -8.81
N LEU A 98 -23.73 -1.90 -9.75
CA LEU A 98 -22.44 -2.51 -9.45
C LEU A 98 -21.49 -1.50 -8.78
N PHE A 99 -21.40 -0.30 -9.33
CA PHE A 99 -20.59 0.78 -8.76
C PHE A 99 -21.04 1.13 -7.33
N ALA A 100 -22.36 1.24 -7.08
CA ALA A 100 -22.89 1.49 -5.74
C ALA A 100 -22.56 0.35 -4.76
N MET A 101 -22.62 -0.91 -5.23
CA MET A 101 -22.25 -2.08 -4.42
C MET A 101 -20.76 -2.08 -4.07
N ILE A 102 -19.91 -1.75 -5.04
CA ILE A 102 -18.45 -1.62 -4.82
C ILE A 102 -18.17 -0.48 -3.82
N CYS A 103 -18.78 0.69 -3.97
CA CYS A 103 -18.58 1.80 -3.03
C CYS A 103 -19.09 1.47 -1.62
N GLY A 104 -20.19 0.73 -1.50
CA GLY A 104 -20.79 0.39 -0.21
C GLY A 104 -20.10 -0.77 0.52
N PHE A 105 -19.51 -1.72 -0.21
CA PHE A 105 -19.04 -2.99 0.36
C PHE A 105 -17.61 -3.40 -0.05
N GLY A 106 -17.02 -2.74 -1.04
CA GLY A 106 -15.76 -3.14 -1.66
C GLY A 106 -14.50 -2.66 -0.92
N GLU A 107 -14.62 -1.95 0.20
CA GLU A 107 -13.45 -1.37 0.91
C GLU A 107 -12.51 -0.61 -0.05
N VAL A 108 -13.09 0.16 -0.98
CA VAL A 108 -12.36 0.90 -2.03
C VAL A 108 -11.43 1.94 -1.40
N GLU A 109 -10.15 1.93 -1.78
CA GLU A 109 -9.15 2.89 -1.28
C GLU A 109 -9.38 4.29 -1.85
N ASP A 110 -9.67 4.42 -3.16
CA ASP A 110 -9.85 5.70 -3.87
C ASP A 110 -11.12 5.71 -4.74
N VAL A 111 -12.27 5.98 -4.09
CA VAL A 111 -13.56 6.13 -4.77
C VAL A 111 -13.56 7.25 -5.82
N PRO A 112 -12.96 8.44 -5.59
CA PRO A 112 -12.82 9.47 -6.61
C PRO A 112 -12.12 8.99 -7.90
N ASP A 113 -10.98 8.32 -7.79
CA ASP A 113 -10.27 7.78 -8.97
C ASP A 113 -11.13 6.72 -9.70
N LEU A 114 -11.73 5.80 -8.94
CA LEU A 114 -12.63 4.78 -9.48
C LEU A 114 -13.81 5.41 -10.25
N TRP A 115 -14.41 6.49 -9.74
CA TRP A 115 -15.45 7.22 -10.44
C TRP A 115 -14.92 7.86 -11.74
N VAL A 116 -13.81 8.60 -11.66
CA VAL A 116 -13.27 9.34 -12.81
C VAL A 116 -12.95 8.42 -13.98
N GLN A 117 -12.40 7.23 -13.71
CA GLN A 117 -12.05 6.26 -14.74
C GLN A 117 -13.28 5.61 -15.40
N HIS A 118 -14.40 5.45 -14.68
CA HIS A 118 -15.56 4.69 -15.14
C HIS A 118 -16.83 5.52 -15.41
N GLN A 119 -16.79 6.83 -15.18
CA GLN A 119 -17.96 7.73 -15.29
C GLN A 119 -18.65 7.68 -16.66
N VAL A 120 -17.91 7.44 -17.75
CA VAL A 120 -18.48 7.37 -19.11
C VAL A 120 -19.44 6.18 -19.21
N SER A 121 -18.99 4.99 -18.81
CA SER A 121 -19.80 3.77 -18.81
C SER A 121 -20.98 3.85 -17.83
N LEU A 122 -20.80 4.54 -16.69
CA LEU A 122 -21.86 4.75 -15.70
C LEU A 122 -22.94 5.74 -16.17
N CYS A 123 -22.55 6.73 -16.96
CA CYS A 123 -23.39 7.81 -17.46
C CYS A 123 -23.89 7.59 -18.90
N ALA A 124 -23.55 6.49 -19.56
CA ALA A 124 -23.91 6.17 -20.95
C ALA A 124 -25.42 5.88 -21.17
N SER A 125 -26.31 6.66 -20.56
CA SER A 125 -27.77 6.63 -20.80
C SER A 125 -28.21 7.61 -21.90
N LEU A 126 -27.30 8.01 -22.80
CA LEU A 126 -27.53 9.04 -23.83
C LEU A 126 -27.08 8.57 -25.22
N PHE A 127 -27.62 7.45 -25.70
CA PHE A 127 -27.86 7.19 -27.12
C PHE A 127 -29.08 6.27 -27.26
#